data_AF-A0A2M8KL95-F1
#
_entry.id   AF-A0A2M8KL95-F1
#
_cell.length_a   1.000
_cell.length_b   1.000
_cell.length_c   1.000
_cell.angle_alpha   90.00
_cell.angle_beta   90.00
_cell.angle_gamma   90.00
#
_symmetry.space_group_name_H-M   'P 1'
#
loop_
_entity.id
_entity.type
_entity.pdbx_description
1 polymer ?
#
loop_
_entity_poly.entity_id
_entity_poly.type
_entity_poly.pdbx_seq_one_letter_code
_entity_poly.pdbx_strand_id
1 'polypeptide(L)' 'MEKYSSKKKKIIKKIIRFQENPFDSSLKTHKLTGKLTLYWSFSIDYHLKVIFEFIDEETVGLIDIGTHEIYK' A
#
# COMPACT_ATOMS: atom_id res chain seq x y z
N MET A 1 0.65 -15.59 15.93
CA MET A 1 0.07 -15.98 14.62
C MET A 1 0.08 -14.74 13.74
N GLU A 2 0.96 -14.66 12.75
CA GLU A 2 1.15 -13.44 11.93
C GLU A 2 -0.13 -13.11 11.13
N LYS A 3 -0.65 -11.88 11.30
CA LYS A 3 -1.94 -11.36 10.81
C LYS A 3 -2.25 -11.64 9.32
N TYR A 4 -1.23 -11.90 8.49
CA TYR A 4 -1.36 -12.17 7.05
C TYR A 4 -0.50 -13.33 6.53
N SER A 5 -0.19 -14.33 7.37
CA SER A 5 0.72 -15.43 7.01
C SER A 5 0.38 -16.11 5.66
N SER A 6 -0.91 -16.38 5.39
CA SER A 6 -1.37 -17.00 4.13
C SER A 6 -1.23 -16.09 2.88
N LYS A 7 -1.03 -14.78 3.07
CA LYS A 7 -0.89 -13.78 1.99
C LYS A 7 0.53 -13.24 1.86
N LYS A 8 1.48 -13.69 2.69
CA LYS A 8 2.86 -13.19 2.77
C LYS A 8 3.56 -13.11 1.39
N LYS A 9 3.48 -14.19 0.60
CA LYS A 9 4.07 -14.24 -0.76
C LYS A 9 3.48 -13.17 -1.69
N LYS A 10 2.17 -12.91 -1.61
CA LYS A 10 1.49 -11.91 -2.43
C LYS A 10 1.86 -10.49 -2.01
N ILE A 11 1.95 -10.25 -0.70
CA ILE A 11 2.40 -8.97 -0.13
C ILE A 11 3.81 -8.65 -0.64
N ILE A 12 4.76 -9.58 -0.49
CA ILE A 12 6.15 -9.41 -0.95
C ILE A 12 6.19 -9.11 -2.44
N LYS A 13 5.47 -9.87 -3.28
CA LYS A 13 5.44 -9.65 -4.72
C LYS A 13 4.94 -8.24 -5.09
N LYS A 14 3.93 -7.74 -4.38
CA LYS A 14 3.37 -6.42 -4.62
C LYS A 14 4.29 -5.29 -4.14
N ILE A 15 5.01 -5.50 -3.04
CA ILE A 15 6.05 -4.55 -2.59
C ILE A 15 7.19 -4.47 -3.59
N ILE A 16 7.68 -5.60 -4.11
CA ILE A 16 8.73 -5.61 -5.15
C ILE A 16 8.25 -4.84 -6.39
N ARG A 17 7.02 -5.08 -6.85
CA ARG A 17 6.47 -4.34 -7.99
C ARG A 17 6.35 -2.84 -7.72
N PHE A 18 5.97 -2.47 -6.49
CA PHE A 18 5.88 -1.09 -6.06
C PHE A 18 7.26 -0.41 -6.03
N GLN A 19 8.32 -1.10 -5.62
CA GLN A 19 9.69 -0.56 -5.66
C GLN A 19 10.17 -0.30 -7.10
N GLU A 20 9.76 -1.13 -8.07
CA GLU A 20 10.09 -0.91 -9.48
C GLU A 20 9.32 0.26 -10.11
N ASN A 21 8.02 0.35 -9.81
CA ASN A 21 7.16 1.43 -10.28
C ASN A 21 5.98 1.63 -9.33
N PRO A 22 6.02 2.68 -8.48
CA PRO A 22 4.96 2.97 -7.52
C PRO A 22 3.58 3.20 -8.15
N PHE A 23 3.53 3.57 -9.44
CA PHE A 23 2.31 3.87 -10.19
C PHE A 23 1.98 2.82 -11.25
N ASP A 24 2.52 1.61 -11.12
CA ASP A 24 2.11 0.48 -11.95
C ASP A 24 0.59 0.27 -11.88
N SER A 25 -0.05 0.10 -13.04
CA SER A 25 -1.51 0.02 -13.14
C SER A 25 -2.10 -1.16 -12.34
N SER A 26 -1.33 -2.23 -12.10
CA SER A 26 -1.78 -3.36 -11.28
C SER A 26 -1.84 -3.03 -9.79
N LEU A 27 -1.11 -2.00 -9.34
CA LEU A 27 -1.08 -1.55 -7.95
C LEU A 27 -2.28 -0.65 -7.62
N LYS A 28 -2.90 -0.04 -8.63
CA LYS A 28 -4.04 0.90 -8.44
C LYS A 28 -3.70 2.00 -7.42
N THR A 29 -2.48 2.52 -7.50
CA THR A 29 -1.98 3.53 -6.58
C THR A 29 -2.77 4.82 -6.72
N HIS A 30 -3.23 5.36 -5.61
CA HIS A 30 -4.00 6.61 -5.58
C HIS A 30 -3.75 7.37 -4.28
N LYS A 31 -3.87 8.70 -4.37
CA LYS A 31 -3.78 9.59 -3.22
C LYS A 31 -5.04 9.44 -2.38
N LEU A 32 -4.88 9.42 -1.06
CA LEU A 32 -6.02 9.38 -0.15
C LEU A 32 -6.64 10.78 -0.01
N THR A 33 -7.89 10.81 0.41
CA THR A 33 -8.68 12.05 0.52
C THR A 33 -9.09 12.31 1.97
N GLY A 34 -9.71 13.46 2.24
CA GLY A 34 -10.18 13.82 3.58
C GLY A 34 -9.03 14.13 4.54
N LYS A 35 -9.03 13.50 5.71
CA LYS A 35 -7.97 13.70 6.74
C LYS A 35 -6.64 13.05 6.39
N LEU A 36 -6.61 12.19 5.37
CA LEU A 36 -5.44 11.41 4.97
C LEU A 36 -4.79 11.94 3.68
N THR A 37 -5.00 13.21 3.32
CA THR A 37 -4.49 13.80 2.07
C THR A 37 -2.97 13.82 1.91
N LEU A 38 -2.22 13.58 2.99
CA LEU A 38 -0.77 13.42 2.94
C LEU A 38 -0.34 12.01 2.51
N TYR A 39 -1.26 11.03 2.60
CA TYR A 39 -0.97 9.63 2.35
C TYR A 39 -1.49 9.16 0.99
N TRP A 40 -0.92 8.04 0.56
CA TRP A 40 -1.25 7.31 -0.64
C TRP A 40 -1.59 5.87 -0.28
N SER A 41 -2.24 5.16 -1.20
CA SER A 41 -2.50 3.74 -1.04
C SER A 41 -2.35 2.97 -2.33
N PHE A 42 -1.85 1.74 -2.22
CA PHE A 42 -1.86 0.76 -3.29
C PHE A 42 -2.46 -0.57 -2.85
N SER A 43 -3.01 -1.31 -3.81
CA SER A 43 -3.69 -2.60 -3.60
C SER A 43 -2.72 -3.77 -3.61
N ILE A 44 -2.78 -4.58 -2.56
CA ILE A 44 -2.20 -5.93 -2.55
C ILE A 44 -3.15 -6.93 -3.20
N ASP A 45 -4.42 -6.87 -2.82
CA ASP A 45 -5.52 -7.62 -3.42
C ASP A 45 -6.82 -6.81 -3.36
N TYR A 46 -7.96 -7.47 -3.59
CA TYR A 46 -9.25 -6.79 -3.58
C TYR A 46 -9.59 -6.18 -2.22
N HIS A 47 -9.17 -6.81 -1.12
CA HIS A 47 -9.49 -6.38 0.24
C HIS A 47 -8.33 -5.68 0.93
N LEU A 48 -7.08 -6.05 0.62
CA LEU A 48 -5.89 -5.62 1.34
C LEU A 48 -5.15 -4.51 0.59
N LYS A 49 -4.81 -3.45 1.32
CA LYS A 49 -4.11 -2.27 0.83
C LYS A 49 -2.95 -1.92 1.74
N VAL A 50 -1.95 -1.26 1.18
CA VAL A 50 -0.89 -0.61 1.92
C VAL A 50 -1.14 0.89 1.88
N ILE A 51 -0.94 1.57 3.01
CA ILE A 51 -0.88 3.02 3.12
C ILE A 51 0.57 3.42 3.22
N PHE A 52 0.96 4.43 2.47
CA PHE A 52 2.33 4.94 2.46
C PHE A 52 2.35 6.44 2.25
N GLU A 53 3.50 7.05 2.47
CA GLU A 53 3.80 8.44 2.09
C GLU A 53 5.12 8.50 1.33
N PHE A 54 5.26 9.52 0.48
CA PHE A 54 6.55 9.89 -0.10
C PHE A 54 7.25 10.80 0.92
N ILE A 55 8.35 10.33 1.49
CA ILE A 55 9.17 11.10 2.42
C ILE A 55 10.03 12.10 1.63
N ASP A 56 10.59 11.62 0.52
CA ASP A 56 11.31 12.41 -0.48
C ASP A 56 11.19 11.73 -1.86
N GLU A 57 12.00 12.14 -2.84
CA GLU A 57 11.95 11.62 -4.22
C GLU A 57 12.35 10.14 -4.34
N GLU A 58 13.16 9.63 -3.42
CA GLU A 58 13.72 8.27 -3.47
C GLU A 58 13.22 7.38 -2.30
N THR A 59 12.59 8.00 -1.30
CA THR A 59 12.23 7.34 -0.05
C THR A 59 10.72 7.35 0.17
N VAL A 60 10.19 6.17 0.48
CA VAL A 60 8.78 5.95 0.81
C VAL A 60 8.65 5.32 2.20
N GLY A 61 7.75 5.88 3.01
CA GLY A 61 7.39 5.34 4.31
C GLY A 61 6.16 4.46 4.20
N LEU A 62 6.28 3.15 4.46
CA LEU A 62 5.12 2.26 4.56
C LEU A 62 4.50 2.41 5.96
N ILE A 63 3.28 2.93 6.02
CA ILE A 63 2.63 3.34 7.28
C ILE A 63 1.80 2.20 7.86
N ASP A 64 0.96 1.58 7.04
CA ASP A 64 0.08 0.49 7.49
C ASP A 64 -0.26 -0.46 6.35
N ILE A 65 -0.67 -1.68 6.71
CA ILE A 65 -1.26 -2.67 5.83
C ILE A 65 -2.55 -3.21 6.44
N GLY A 66 -3.65 -3.03 5.71
CA GLY A 66 -4.96 -3.37 6.24
C GLY A 66 -6.04 -3.36 5.17
N THR A 67 -7.27 -3.60 5.61
CA THR A 67 -8.42 -3.68 4.73
C THR A 67 -8.99 -2.30 4.41
N HIS A 68 -10.05 -2.22 3.61
CA HIS A 68 -10.78 -0.95 3.40
C HIS A 68 -11.41 -0.36 4.69
N GLU A 69 -11.26 -1.01 5.84
CA GLU A 69 -11.70 -0.46 7.13
C GLU A 69 -10.77 0.63 7.69
N ILE A 70 -9.61 0.88 7.08
CA ILE A 70 -8.69 1.96 7.53
C ILE A 70 -9.29 3.37 7.34
N TYR A 71 -10.44 3.49 6.66
CA TYR A 71 -11.15 4.76 6.49
C TYR A 71 -12.30 4.99 7.49
N LYS A 72 -12.48 4.11 8.48
CA LYS A 72 -13.46 4.32 9.57
C LYS A 72 -12.87 5.08 10.75
#